data_AF-A0A290WW71-F1
#
_entry.id   AF-A0A290WW71-F1
#
_cell.length_a   1.000
_cell.length_b   1.000
_cell.length_c   1.000
_cell.angle_alpha   90.00
_cell.angle_beta   90.00
_cell.angle_gamma   90.00
#
_symmetry.space_group_name_H-M   'P 1'
#
loop_
_entity.id
_entity.type
_entity.pdbx_description
1 polymer ?
#
loop_
_entity_poly.entity_id
_entity_poly.type
_entity_poly.pdbx_seq_one_letter_code
_entity_poly.pdbx_strand_id
1 'polypeptide(L)'
;MNGLKRVALAGTLVLPMLASCNDSNDVPVNVHGINYSDQEFTYVLQDPLRPSNQAGGETIGRYGAGGTMCCFTLPGKWRPGIEINIQYTYYLPKKPDGSLPEIRKSTVVELPHYDEPQELWVLRNADGSMGIVSSIYQPDHPKWPGKIKGWPVPSLEYRRERWGLHMEHEMSGVILYENLLTDLKEDPLKRAKESWDYKIRSDPSFALKFKGQKIQLTRIF
;
A
#
# COMPACT_ATOMS: atom_id res chain seq x y z
N MET A 1 -23.85 -33.67 84.26
CA MET A 1 -22.73 -33.94 83.32
C MET A 1 -23.27 -34.05 81.89
N ASN A 2 -23.07 -32.95 81.17
CA ASN A 2 -23.00 -32.70 79.72
C ASN A 2 -23.61 -33.71 78.73
N GLY A 3 -24.71 -33.28 78.09
CA GLY A 3 -25.15 -33.78 76.78
C GLY A 3 -24.42 -33.05 75.65
N LEU A 4 -23.86 -33.82 74.72
CA LEU A 4 -23.09 -33.32 73.58
C LEU A 4 -23.98 -33.36 72.33
N LYS A 5 -24.50 -32.20 71.89
CA LYS A 5 -25.10 -32.05 70.56
C LYS A 5 -24.06 -31.45 69.62
N ARG A 6 -23.64 -32.22 68.61
CA ARG A 6 -22.78 -31.76 67.52
C ARG A 6 -23.66 -31.08 66.47
N VAL A 7 -23.48 -29.77 66.27
CA VAL A 7 -24.04 -29.03 65.13
C VAL A 7 -22.90 -28.91 64.12
N ALA A 8 -23.08 -29.51 62.93
CA ALA A 8 -22.16 -29.35 61.81
C ALA A 8 -22.52 -28.04 61.08
N LEU A 9 -21.59 -27.08 61.09
CA LEU A 9 -21.71 -25.82 60.37
C LEU A 9 -21.23 -26.03 58.93
N ALA A 10 -22.15 -26.01 57.97
CA ALA A 10 -21.83 -26.04 56.55
C ALA A 10 -21.33 -24.65 56.11
N GLY A 11 -20.02 -24.51 55.91
CA GLY A 11 -19.41 -23.30 55.37
C GLY A 11 -19.64 -23.18 53.87
N THR A 12 -20.45 -22.20 53.46
CA THR A 12 -20.70 -21.88 52.05
C THR A 12 -19.51 -21.07 51.51
N LEU A 13 -18.75 -21.68 50.60
CA LEU A 13 -17.63 -21.06 49.89
C LEU A 13 -18.20 -20.06 48.86
N VAL A 14 -18.12 -18.75 49.15
CA VAL A 14 -18.52 -17.69 48.21
C VAL A 14 -17.38 -17.54 47.20
N LEU A 15 -17.55 -18.10 46.00
CA LEU A 15 -16.69 -17.79 44.86
C LEU A 15 -16.94 -16.34 44.42
N PRO A 16 -15.91 -15.48 44.36
CA PRO A 16 -16.05 -14.17 43.74
C PRO A 16 -16.26 -14.37 42.24
N MET A 17 -17.47 -14.06 41.77
CA MET A 17 -17.73 -13.95 40.33
C MET A 17 -16.90 -12.79 39.79
N LEU A 18 -15.83 -13.10 39.06
CA LEU A 18 -15.19 -12.15 38.18
C LEU A 18 -16.22 -11.80 37.11
N ALA A 19 -16.87 -10.65 37.26
CA ALA A 19 -17.67 -10.05 36.21
C ALA A 19 -16.73 -9.73 35.05
N SER A 20 -16.74 -10.58 34.02
CA SER A 20 -16.16 -10.26 32.72
C SER A 20 -17.00 -9.12 32.14
N CYS A 21 -16.55 -7.88 32.32
CA CYS A 21 -17.11 -6.72 31.64
C CYS A 21 -16.70 -6.82 30.17
N ASN A 22 -17.55 -7.44 29.36
CA ASN A 22 -17.41 -7.43 27.90
C ASN A 22 -17.91 -6.07 27.37
N ASP A 23 -17.10 -5.04 27.59
CA ASP A 23 -17.35 -3.67 27.12
C ASP A 23 -16.70 -3.46 25.73
N SER A 24 -16.91 -4.42 24.82
CA SER A 24 -16.24 -4.42 23.51
C SER A 24 -16.95 -3.48 22.52
N ASN A 25 -16.83 -2.16 22.73
CA ASN A 25 -17.12 -1.16 21.70
C ASN A 25 -16.00 -1.15 20.66
N ASP A 26 -15.75 -2.30 20.03
CA ASP A 26 -14.77 -2.45 18.98
C ASP A 26 -15.22 -1.68 17.72
N VAL A 27 -14.32 -0.88 17.15
CA VAL A 27 -14.60 -0.01 15.99
C VAL A 27 -13.68 -0.41 14.83
N PRO A 28 -14.23 -0.78 13.65
CA PRO A 28 -13.43 -1.01 12.46
C PRO A 28 -12.93 0.33 11.91
N VAL A 29 -11.64 0.40 11.60
CA VAL A 29 -10.99 1.58 11.04
C VAL A 29 -10.27 1.26 9.74
N ASN A 30 -10.20 2.26 8.87
CA ASN A 30 -9.41 2.21 7.65
C ASN A 30 -7.92 2.11 7.97
N VAL A 31 -7.17 1.47 7.08
CA VAL A 31 -5.72 1.31 7.19
C VAL A 31 -5.03 1.99 6.01
N HIS A 32 -3.97 2.73 6.29
CA HIS A 32 -3.16 3.46 5.32
C HIS A 32 -1.69 3.11 5.50
N GLY A 33 -0.91 3.13 4.42
CA GLY A 33 0.53 2.90 4.46
C GLY A 33 1.32 4.14 4.06
N ILE A 34 2.42 4.43 4.75
CA ILE A 34 3.37 5.47 4.36
C ILE A 34 4.78 4.90 4.38
N ASN A 35 5.53 5.14 3.31
CA ASN A 35 6.90 4.70 3.15
C ASN A 35 7.87 5.88 3.11
N TYR A 36 8.63 6.09 4.18
CA TYR A 36 9.70 7.09 4.22
C TYR A 36 11.04 6.57 3.71
N SER A 37 11.11 5.33 3.22
CA SER A 37 12.36 4.68 2.84
C SER A 37 12.53 4.51 1.34
N ASP A 38 13.73 4.05 0.98
CA ASP A 38 14.18 3.66 -0.36
C ASP A 38 13.82 2.22 -0.75
N GLN A 39 12.94 1.55 0.00
CA GLN A 39 12.57 0.16 -0.23
C GLN A 39 11.07 0.04 -0.29
N GLU A 40 10.56 -0.47 -1.41
CA GLU A 40 9.15 -0.84 -1.52
C GLU A 40 8.82 -1.90 -0.47
N PHE A 41 7.61 -1.82 0.10
CA PHE A 41 7.16 -2.79 1.07
C PHE A 41 5.66 -3.09 0.97
N THR A 42 5.26 -4.26 1.42
CA THR A 42 3.88 -4.65 1.68
C THR A 42 3.75 -5.12 3.13
N TYR A 43 2.55 -5.06 3.70
CA TYR A 43 2.33 -5.37 5.11
C TYR A 43 0.98 -6.02 5.38
N VAL A 44 0.90 -6.71 6.52
CA VAL A 44 -0.32 -7.23 7.13
C VAL A 44 -0.27 -6.90 8.61
N LEU A 45 -1.37 -6.36 9.13
CA LEU A 45 -1.57 -6.11 10.55
C LEU A 45 -2.29 -7.30 11.18
N GLN A 46 -1.88 -7.65 12.40
CA GLN A 46 -2.54 -8.65 13.20
C GLN A 46 -2.53 -8.25 14.68
N ASP A 47 -3.69 -8.33 15.33
CA ASP A 47 -3.79 -8.24 16.78
C ASP A 47 -3.20 -9.53 17.41
N PRO A 48 -2.13 -9.46 18.23
CA PRO A 48 -1.51 -10.64 18.82
C PRO A 48 -2.44 -11.42 19.75
N LEU A 49 -3.39 -10.74 20.39
CA LEU A 49 -4.33 -11.34 21.35
C LEU A 49 -5.62 -11.79 20.67
N ARG A 50 -5.96 -11.21 19.51
CA ARG A 50 -7.13 -11.58 18.71
C ARG A 50 -6.73 -11.85 17.26
N PRO A 51 -6.19 -13.05 16.94
CA PRO A 51 -5.72 -13.37 15.59
C PRO A 51 -6.76 -13.24 14.47
N SER A 52 -8.06 -13.19 14.76
CA SER A 52 -9.10 -12.91 13.76
C SER A 52 -9.17 -11.42 13.35
N ASN A 53 -8.62 -10.52 14.15
CA ASN A 53 -8.49 -9.10 13.84
C ASN A 53 -7.20 -8.88 13.04
N GLN A 54 -7.33 -8.93 11.72
CA GLN A 54 -6.25 -8.73 10.76
C GLN A 54 -6.67 -7.78 9.64
N ALA A 55 -5.70 -7.03 9.12
CA ALA A 55 -5.88 -6.16 7.96
C ALA A 55 -4.72 -6.32 6.98
N GLY A 56 -5.04 -6.55 5.71
CA GLY A 56 -4.05 -6.49 4.63
C GLY A 56 -3.73 -5.05 4.25
N GLY A 57 -2.47 -4.77 3.98
CA GLY A 57 -1.99 -3.54 3.37
C GLY A 57 -1.77 -3.70 1.87
N GLU A 58 -1.69 -2.58 1.18
CA GLU A 58 -1.22 -2.54 -0.22
C GLU A 58 0.31 -2.57 -0.30
N THR A 59 0.84 -2.64 -1.52
CA THR A 59 2.27 -2.43 -1.77
C THR A 59 2.55 -0.94 -1.87
N ILE A 60 3.40 -0.42 -0.98
CA ILE A 60 3.78 1.00 -0.93
C ILE A 60 5.14 1.17 -1.57
N GLY A 61 5.17 1.91 -2.69
CA GLY A 61 6.38 2.28 -3.39
C GLY A 61 7.35 3.09 -2.52
N ARG A 62 8.61 3.16 -2.96
CA ARG A 62 9.68 3.96 -2.32
C ARG A 62 9.25 5.42 -2.21
N TYR A 63 9.40 6.01 -1.01
CA TYR A 63 8.98 7.40 -0.74
C TYR A 63 7.53 7.70 -1.13
N GLY A 64 6.65 6.72 -0.97
CA GLY A 64 5.23 6.80 -1.35
C GLY A 64 4.29 6.69 -0.17
N ALA A 65 3.01 6.92 -0.45
CA ALA A 65 1.91 6.61 0.44
C ALA A 65 0.84 5.82 -0.31
N GLY A 66 0.14 4.98 0.45
CA GLY A 66 -0.93 4.13 -0.04
C GLY A 66 -2.28 4.82 -0.04
N GLY A 67 -3.27 4.15 -0.61
CA GLY A 67 -4.68 4.49 -0.50
C GLY A 67 -5.30 4.05 0.83
N THR A 68 -6.59 3.73 0.75
CA THR A 68 -7.41 3.33 1.90
C THR A 68 -7.69 1.83 1.81
N MET A 69 -7.26 1.08 2.82
CA MET A 69 -7.49 -0.37 2.94
C MET A 69 -8.46 -0.67 4.09
N CYS A 70 -9.18 -1.79 3.97
CA CYS A 70 -10.10 -2.25 4.99
C CYS A 70 -9.62 -3.57 5.62
N CYS A 71 -9.86 -3.83 6.89
CA CYS A 71 -10.06 -2.87 7.99
C CYS A 71 -9.40 -3.52 9.21
N PHE A 72 -8.92 -2.71 10.15
CA PHE A 72 -8.43 -3.21 11.43
C PHE A 72 -9.38 -2.76 12.54
N THR A 73 -9.61 -3.59 13.54
CA THR A 73 -10.54 -3.27 14.63
C THR A 73 -9.79 -2.73 15.84
N LEU A 74 -10.14 -1.52 16.26
CA LEU A 74 -9.59 -0.87 17.45
C LEU A 74 -10.61 -0.86 18.60
N PRO A 75 -10.16 -0.95 19.87
CA PRO A 75 -11.05 -0.74 21.01
C PRO A 75 -11.65 0.68 21.02
N GLY A 76 -12.93 0.82 21.35
CA GLY A 76 -13.62 2.12 21.41
C GLY A 76 -13.01 3.12 22.37
N LYS A 77 -12.32 2.62 23.41
CA LYS A 77 -11.51 3.43 24.33
C LYS A 77 -10.09 2.90 24.31
N TRP A 78 -9.13 3.81 24.13
CA TRP A 78 -7.72 3.47 24.24
C TRP A 78 -7.39 2.98 25.66
N ARG A 79 -6.43 2.05 25.73
CA ARG A 79 -5.79 1.59 26.97
C ARG A 79 -4.30 1.33 26.72
N PRO A 80 -3.43 1.47 27.73
CA PRO A 80 -2.02 1.12 27.60
C PRO A 80 -1.83 -0.35 27.18
N GLY A 81 -0.78 -0.63 26.40
CA GLY A 81 -0.44 -1.99 25.98
C GLY A 81 -1.29 -2.55 24.83
N ILE A 82 -1.94 -1.70 24.02
CA ILE A 82 -2.50 -2.15 22.74
C ILE A 82 -1.34 -2.40 21.79
N GLU A 83 -1.10 -3.66 21.48
CA GLU A 83 -0.06 -4.11 20.57
C GLU A 83 -0.63 -4.53 19.22
N ILE A 84 0.09 -4.22 18.15
CA ILE A 84 -0.23 -4.64 16.79
C ILE A 84 1.02 -5.27 16.19
N ASN A 85 0.91 -6.51 15.74
CA ASN A 85 1.96 -7.16 14.97
C ASN A 85 1.90 -6.70 13.51
N ILE A 86 2.97 -6.10 13.03
CA ILE A 86 3.16 -5.72 11.63
C ILE A 86 4.03 -6.79 10.99
N GLN A 87 3.42 -7.63 10.17
CA GLN A 87 4.14 -8.52 9.27
C GLN A 87 4.40 -7.77 7.98
N TYR A 88 5.64 -7.68 7.52
CA TYR A 88 5.97 -6.91 6.33
C TYR A 88 7.03 -7.59 5.48
N THR A 89 6.91 -7.36 4.17
CA THR A 89 7.89 -7.79 3.18
C THR A 89 8.45 -6.56 2.50
N TYR A 90 9.77 -6.48 2.35
CA TYR A 90 10.42 -5.46 1.53
C TYR A 90 11.31 -6.11 0.48
N TYR A 91 11.48 -5.41 -0.63
CA TYR A 91 12.13 -5.93 -1.82
C TYR A 91 13.53 -5.35 -1.97
N LEU A 92 14.51 -6.21 -2.26
CA LEU A 92 15.86 -5.81 -2.62
C LEU A 92 15.95 -5.53 -4.13
N PRO A 93 16.98 -4.81 -4.59
CA PRO A 93 17.20 -4.62 -6.02
C PRO A 93 17.18 -5.94 -6.79
N LYS A 94 16.56 -5.91 -7.97
CA LYS A 94 16.50 -7.04 -8.89
C LYS A 94 17.93 -7.49 -9.22
N LYS A 95 18.17 -8.79 -9.11
CA LYS A 95 19.47 -9.39 -9.45
C LYS A 95 19.62 -9.52 -10.98
N PRO A 96 20.87 -9.67 -11.48
CA PRO A 96 21.12 -9.86 -12.92
C PRO A 96 20.40 -11.08 -13.53
N ASP A 97 20.12 -12.11 -12.72
CA ASP A 97 19.38 -13.31 -13.12
C ASP A 97 17.86 -13.09 -13.24
N GLY A 98 17.38 -11.87 -12.99
CA GLY A 98 15.98 -11.51 -13.08
C GLY A 98 15.19 -11.72 -11.79
N SER A 99 15.76 -12.33 -10.75
CA SER A 99 15.09 -12.55 -9.48
C SER A 99 14.94 -11.26 -8.68
N LEU A 100 13.82 -11.14 -7.96
CA LEU A 100 13.53 -10.04 -7.03
C LEU A 100 13.56 -10.59 -5.59
N PRO A 101 14.66 -10.40 -4.84
CA PRO A 101 14.75 -10.96 -3.50
C PRO A 101 13.78 -10.25 -2.54
N GLU A 102 13.03 -11.05 -1.79
CA GLU A 102 12.09 -10.58 -0.78
C GLU A 102 12.64 -10.86 0.63
N ILE A 103 12.55 -9.87 1.52
CA ILE A 103 12.85 -10.05 2.93
C ILE A 103 11.57 -9.90 3.73
N ARG A 104 11.20 -10.96 4.46
CA ARG A 104 10.02 -11.00 5.33
C ARG A 104 10.44 -10.79 6.78
N LYS A 105 9.75 -9.90 7.47
CA LYS A 105 9.96 -9.60 8.89
C LYS A 105 8.62 -9.42 9.59
N SER A 106 8.66 -9.49 10.92
CA SER A 106 7.53 -9.22 11.78
C SER A 106 8.02 -8.35 12.93
N THR A 107 7.24 -7.37 13.35
CA THR A 107 7.55 -6.58 14.54
C THR A 107 6.26 -6.18 15.25
N VAL A 108 6.28 -6.27 16.58
CA VAL A 108 5.18 -5.82 17.41
C VAL A 108 5.43 -4.37 17.79
N VAL A 109 4.45 -3.52 17.54
CA VAL A 109 4.48 -2.10 17.91
C VAL A 109 3.32 -1.79 18.85
N GLU A 110 3.57 -0.92 19.81
CA GLU A 110 2.51 -0.36 20.64
C GLU A 110 1.78 0.75 19.89
N LEU A 111 0.45 0.73 19.93
CA LEU A 111 -0.40 1.79 19.39
C LEU A 111 -0.45 2.96 20.37
N PRO A 112 0.08 4.15 19.99
CA PRO A 112 0.03 5.32 20.86
C PRO A 112 -1.41 5.72 21.22
N HIS A 113 -1.54 6.52 22.29
CA HIS A 113 -2.83 7.03 22.75
C HIS A 113 -3.64 7.68 21.62
N TYR A 114 -4.93 7.34 21.58
CA TYR A 114 -5.94 8.01 20.76
C TYR A 114 -7.16 8.34 21.64
N ASP A 115 -7.79 9.48 21.39
CA ASP A 115 -9.00 9.88 22.11
C ASP A 115 -10.22 9.10 21.62
N GLU A 116 -10.29 8.88 20.31
CA GLU A 116 -11.32 8.11 19.63
C GLU A 116 -10.66 7.22 18.57
N PRO A 117 -11.21 6.04 18.23
CA PRO A 117 -10.72 5.23 17.13
C PRO A 117 -10.81 6.00 15.81
N GLN A 118 -9.67 6.22 15.18
CA GLN A 118 -9.56 6.91 13.89
C GLN A 118 -8.84 6.01 12.88
N GLU A 119 -8.56 6.52 11.68
CA GLU A 119 -7.80 5.78 10.67
C GLU A 119 -6.44 5.32 11.23
N LEU A 120 -6.00 4.15 10.80
CA LEU A 120 -4.78 3.51 11.28
C LEU A 120 -3.68 3.63 10.23
N TRP A 121 -2.59 4.31 10.58
CA TRP A 121 -1.49 4.60 9.67
C TRP A 121 -0.29 3.74 10.00
N VAL A 122 0.13 2.92 9.04
CA VAL A 122 1.32 2.08 9.09
C VAL A 122 2.49 2.83 8.48
N LEU A 123 3.54 3.01 9.25
CA LEU A 123 4.68 3.84 8.89
C LEU A 123 5.92 2.96 8.72
N ARG A 124 6.54 2.97 7.55
CA ARG A 124 7.91 2.49 7.38
C ARG A 124 8.85 3.68 7.41
N ASN A 125 9.68 3.77 8.44
CA ASN A 125 10.63 4.86 8.61
C ASN A 125 11.81 4.72 7.64
N ALA A 126 12.60 5.78 7.50
CA ALA A 126 13.77 5.80 6.62
C ALA A 126 14.83 4.74 6.98
N ASP A 127 14.95 4.37 8.26
CA ASP A 127 15.83 3.30 8.75
C ASP A 127 15.24 1.88 8.57
N GLY A 128 14.03 1.78 8.01
CA GLY A 128 13.30 0.54 7.82
C GLY A 128 12.55 0.03 9.05
N SER A 129 12.57 0.76 10.17
CA SER A 129 11.72 0.44 11.32
C SER A 129 10.25 0.69 11.00
N MET A 130 9.38 -0.11 11.61
CA MET A 130 7.92 0.05 11.47
C MET A 130 7.35 0.83 12.64
N GLY A 131 6.26 1.55 12.39
CA GLY A 131 5.48 2.24 13.40
C GLY A 131 4.01 2.27 13.03
N ILE A 132 3.18 2.68 14.00
CA ILE A 132 1.75 2.82 13.79
C ILE A 132 1.22 4.02 14.57
N VAL A 133 0.21 4.69 14.03
CA VAL A 133 -0.55 5.74 14.73
C VAL A 133 -2.02 5.68 14.33
N SER A 134 -2.92 6.11 15.20
CA SER A 134 -4.31 6.37 14.85
C SER A 134 -4.52 7.87 14.63
N SER A 135 -5.05 8.28 13.48
CA SER A 135 -5.31 9.69 13.16
C SER A 135 -6.27 9.88 12.00
N ILE A 136 -7.16 10.88 12.11
CA ILE A 136 -7.89 11.47 10.96
C ILE A 136 -7.05 12.49 10.19
N TYR A 137 -5.89 12.86 10.73
CA TYR A 137 -5.03 13.88 10.13
C TYR A 137 -4.00 13.23 9.22
N GLN A 138 -3.68 13.89 8.13
CA GLN A 138 -2.61 13.47 7.22
C GLN A 138 -1.23 13.92 7.75
N PRO A 139 -0.12 13.32 7.26
CA PRO A 139 1.23 13.59 7.78
C PRO A 139 1.67 15.06 7.79
N ASP A 140 1.17 15.87 6.87
CA ASP A 140 1.46 17.30 6.73
C ASP A 140 0.57 18.20 7.61
N HIS A 141 -0.43 17.64 8.27
CA HIS A 141 -1.32 18.39 9.14
C HIS A 141 -0.66 18.68 10.52
N PRO A 142 -0.83 19.88 11.12
CA PRO A 142 -0.20 20.23 12.41
C PRO A 142 -0.53 19.30 13.57
N LYS A 143 -1.71 18.67 13.55
CA LYS A 143 -2.18 17.71 14.58
C LYS A 143 -1.80 16.25 14.30
N TRP A 144 -1.01 15.99 13.27
CA TRP A 144 -0.52 14.64 12.96
C TRP A 144 0.24 14.06 14.17
N PRO A 145 -0.12 12.87 14.69
CA PRO A 145 0.54 12.28 15.85
C PRO A 145 1.85 11.56 15.50
N GLY A 146 2.13 11.29 14.22
CA GLY A 146 3.34 10.59 13.81
C GLY A 146 4.62 11.39 14.10
N LYS A 147 5.73 10.67 14.32
CA LYS A 147 7.04 11.25 14.66
C LYS A 147 7.60 12.11 13.52
N ILE A 148 7.47 11.63 12.29
CA ILE A 148 7.88 12.36 11.08
C ILE A 148 6.72 13.25 10.66
N LYS A 149 7.01 14.55 10.48
CA LYS A 149 6.04 15.55 10.01
C LYS A 149 6.22 15.77 8.50
N GLY A 150 5.12 15.75 7.77
CA GLY A 150 5.09 15.87 6.31
C GLY A 150 5.11 14.52 5.59
N TRP A 151 4.73 14.55 4.32
CA TRP A 151 4.78 13.40 3.41
C TRP A 151 6.23 12.95 3.16
N PRO A 152 6.44 11.68 2.74
CA PRO A 152 7.75 11.21 2.33
C PRO A 152 8.39 12.10 1.27
N VAL A 153 9.64 12.51 1.52
CA VAL A 153 10.43 13.28 0.56
C VAL A 153 11.46 12.35 -0.07
N PRO A 154 11.43 12.14 -1.40
CA PRO A 154 12.38 11.25 -2.04
C PRO A 154 13.83 11.72 -1.95
N SER A 155 14.75 10.77 -1.76
CA SER A 155 16.19 11.05 -1.74
C SER A 155 16.68 11.56 -3.10
N LEU A 156 17.82 12.25 -3.10
CA LEU A 156 18.44 12.73 -4.33
C LEU A 156 18.80 11.57 -5.27
N GLU A 157 19.29 10.46 -4.71
CA GLU A 157 19.63 9.25 -5.46
C GLU A 157 18.39 8.67 -6.16
N TYR A 158 17.30 8.49 -5.43
CA TYR A 158 16.04 8.00 -6.01
C TYR A 158 15.54 8.93 -7.11
N ARG A 159 15.55 10.26 -6.90
CA ARG A 159 15.13 11.22 -7.93
C ARG A 159 15.98 11.13 -9.19
N ARG A 160 17.29 10.93 -9.05
CA ARG A 160 18.21 10.75 -10.19
C ARG A 160 17.94 9.45 -10.93
N GLU A 161 17.70 8.36 -10.22
CA GLU A 161 17.29 7.09 -10.81
C GLU A 161 16.00 7.27 -11.64
N ARG A 162 14.97 7.87 -11.06
CA ARG A 162 13.70 8.13 -11.75
C ARG A 162 13.88 9.03 -12.97
N TRP A 163 14.68 10.08 -12.86
CA TRP A 163 15.00 10.93 -14.00
C TRP A 163 15.73 10.14 -15.09
N GLY A 164 16.73 9.32 -14.75
CA GLY A 164 17.42 8.47 -15.72
C GLY A 164 16.46 7.60 -16.54
N LEU A 165 15.52 6.93 -15.87
CA LEU A 165 14.48 6.13 -16.54
C LEU A 165 13.58 6.97 -17.46
N HIS A 166 13.17 8.16 -17.03
CA HIS A 166 12.38 9.06 -17.88
C HIS A 166 13.17 9.54 -19.08
N MET A 167 14.44 9.92 -18.89
CA MET A 167 15.31 10.37 -19.97
C MET A 167 15.54 9.25 -21.00
N GLU A 168 15.76 8.01 -20.55
CA GLU A 168 15.89 6.84 -21.43
C GLU A 168 14.61 6.58 -22.24
N HIS A 169 13.45 6.68 -21.60
CA HIS A 169 12.16 6.57 -22.27
C HIS A 169 11.98 7.65 -23.36
N GLU A 170 12.23 8.92 -23.02
CA GLU A 170 12.10 10.03 -23.97
C GLU A 170 13.12 9.94 -25.11
N MET A 171 14.37 9.55 -24.83
CA MET A 171 15.38 9.32 -25.87
C MET A 171 14.95 8.21 -26.84
N SER A 172 14.37 7.13 -26.32
CA SER A 172 13.82 6.05 -27.16
C SER A 172 12.72 6.57 -28.08
N GLY A 173 11.88 7.49 -27.59
CA GLY A 173 10.87 8.18 -28.39
C GLY A 173 11.48 9.04 -29.50
N VAL A 174 12.51 9.84 -29.19
CA VAL A 174 13.22 10.66 -30.20
C VAL A 174 13.79 9.77 -31.30
N ILE A 175 14.52 8.71 -30.94
CA ILE A 175 15.11 7.78 -31.91
C ILE A 175 14.02 7.14 -32.79
N LEU A 176 12.90 6.72 -32.20
CA LEU A 176 11.77 6.18 -32.95
C LEU A 176 11.25 7.19 -33.98
N TYR A 177 11.01 8.44 -33.59
CA TYR A 177 10.48 9.45 -34.49
C TYR A 177 11.47 9.87 -35.59
N GLU A 178 12.77 9.92 -35.29
CA GLU A 178 13.81 10.16 -36.29
C GLU A 178 13.83 9.05 -37.35
N ASN A 179 13.72 7.79 -36.93
CA ASN A 179 13.65 6.65 -37.85
C ASN A 179 12.37 6.71 -38.70
N LEU A 180 11.20 6.94 -38.08
CA LEU A 180 9.93 7.04 -38.82
C LEU A 180 9.92 8.21 -39.82
N LEU A 181 10.58 9.32 -39.49
CA LEU A 181 10.72 10.46 -40.40
C LEU A 181 11.66 10.12 -41.57
N THR A 182 12.73 9.38 -41.31
CA THR A 182 13.65 8.90 -42.34
C THR A 182 12.93 7.96 -43.30
N ASP A 183 12.22 6.95 -42.79
CA ASP A 183 11.41 6.03 -43.60
C ASP A 183 10.37 6.76 -44.45
N LEU A 184 9.70 7.77 -43.88
CA LEU A 184 8.72 8.57 -44.61
C LEU A 184 9.34 9.38 -45.75
N LYS A 185 10.57 9.89 -45.57
CA LYS A 185 11.29 10.64 -46.60
C LYS A 185 11.84 9.75 -47.70
N GLU A 186 12.28 8.54 -47.35
CA GLU A 186 12.87 7.58 -48.30
C GLU A 186 11.81 6.83 -49.11
N ASP A 187 10.79 6.29 -48.45
CA ASP A 187 9.70 5.55 -49.09
C ASP A 187 8.33 5.86 -48.44
N PRO A 188 7.71 6.98 -48.85
CA PRO A 188 6.46 7.40 -48.24
C PRO A 188 5.30 6.43 -48.46
N LEU A 189 5.29 5.70 -49.59
CA LEU A 189 4.22 4.75 -49.90
C LEU A 189 4.30 3.51 -49.02
N LYS A 190 5.51 2.96 -48.84
CA LYS A 190 5.73 1.85 -47.89
C LYS A 190 5.35 2.26 -46.48
N ARG A 191 5.81 3.43 -46.01
CA ARG A 191 5.50 3.92 -44.66
C ARG A 191 4.00 4.14 -44.45
N ALA A 192 3.30 4.70 -45.43
CA ALA A 192 1.85 4.88 -45.39
C ALA A 192 1.11 3.54 -45.34
N LYS A 193 1.54 2.57 -46.16
CA LYS A 193 0.97 1.21 -46.18
C LYS A 193 1.16 0.51 -44.84
N GLU A 194 2.35 0.54 -44.26
CA GLU A 194 2.62 -0.05 -42.95
C GLU A 194 1.78 0.59 -41.84
N SER A 195 1.61 1.92 -41.88
CA SER A 195 0.73 2.64 -40.97
C SER A 195 -0.72 2.19 -41.09
N TRP A 196 -1.19 2.04 -42.32
CA TRP A 196 -2.54 1.60 -42.65
C TRP A 196 -2.79 0.18 -42.17
N ASP A 197 -1.88 -0.74 -42.49
CA ASP A 197 -1.96 -2.15 -42.09
C ASP A 197 -1.93 -2.31 -40.57
N TYR A 198 -1.06 -1.56 -39.87
CA TYR A 198 -1.04 -1.52 -38.41
C TYR A 198 -2.39 -1.05 -37.85
N LYS A 199 -2.94 0.05 -38.41
CA LYS A 199 -4.20 0.63 -37.93
C LYS A 199 -5.36 -0.34 -38.14
N ILE A 200 -5.48 -0.97 -39.30
CA ILE A 200 -6.50 -1.99 -39.56
C ILE A 200 -6.37 -3.17 -38.61
N ARG A 201 -5.15 -3.64 -38.34
CA ARG A 201 -4.93 -4.77 -37.42
C ARG A 201 -5.29 -4.42 -35.97
N SER A 202 -4.94 -3.21 -35.53
CA SER A 202 -5.22 -2.73 -34.16
C SER A 202 -6.68 -2.33 -33.93
N ASP A 203 -7.35 -1.91 -35.00
CA ASP A 203 -8.73 -1.40 -34.97
C ASP A 203 -9.42 -1.80 -36.29
N PRO A 204 -9.93 -3.03 -36.40
CA PRO A 204 -10.58 -3.50 -37.63
C PRO A 204 -11.80 -2.65 -38.05
N SER A 205 -12.43 -1.97 -37.09
CA SER A 205 -13.55 -1.06 -37.35
C SER A 205 -13.13 0.19 -38.13
N PHE A 206 -11.86 0.57 -38.09
CA PHE A 206 -11.30 1.68 -38.84
C PHE A 206 -11.50 1.49 -40.36
N ALA A 207 -11.31 0.27 -40.87
CA ALA A 207 -11.46 -0.04 -42.30
C ALA A 207 -12.89 0.21 -42.81
N LEU A 208 -13.90 0.06 -41.95
CA LEU A 208 -15.31 0.27 -42.31
C LEU A 208 -15.62 1.75 -42.61
N LYS A 209 -14.83 2.68 -42.06
CA LYS A 209 -14.99 4.13 -42.31
C LYS A 209 -14.61 4.54 -43.74
N PHE A 210 -13.90 3.68 -44.47
CA PHE A 210 -13.42 3.94 -45.82
C PHE A 210 -14.07 3.04 -46.89
N LYS A 211 -15.01 2.18 -46.51
CA LYS A 211 -15.82 1.41 -47.47
C LYS A 211 -16.70 2.36 -48.29
N GLY A 212 -16.45 2.44 -49.60
CA GLY A 212 -17.29 3.17 -50.56
C GLY A 212 -16.67 4.47 -51.13
N GLN A 213 -15.56 4.96 -50.60
CA GLN A 213 -14.82 6.08 -51.20
C GLN A 213 -13.74 5.57 -52.16
N LYS A 214 -13.82 5.95 -53.44
CA LYS A 214 -12.69 5.82 -54.38
C LYS A 214 -11.62 6.81 -53.94
N ILE A 215 -10.61 6.34 -53.21
CA ILE A 215 -9.43 7.15 -52.88
C ILE A 215 -8.62 7.29 -54.18
N GLN A 216 -8.73 8.42 -54.86
CA GLN A 216 -7.78 8.80 -55.89
C GLN A 216 -6.50 9.24 -55.18
N LEU A 217 -5.52 8.35 -55.10
CA LEU A 217 -4.13 8.69 -54.77
C LEU A 217 -3.49 9.37 -55.99
N THR A 218 -3.96 10.56 -56.36
CA THR A 218 -3.26 11.41 -57.31
C THR A 218 -2.55 12.51 -56.54
N ARG A 219 -1.23 12.30 -56.34
CA ARG A 219 -0.22 13.25 -55.85
C ARG A 219 -0.56 14.00 -54.56
N ILE A 220 -0.04 13.50 -53.46
CA ILE A 220 0.39 14.34 -52.35
C ILE A 220 1.89 14.13 -52.20
N PHE A 221 2.66 14.78 -53.07
CA PHE A 221 4.01 15.34 -52.93
C PHE A 221 4.26 16.21 -54.17
#